data_AF-K6TZ39-F1
#
_entry.id   AF-K6TZ39-F1
#
_cell.length_a   1.000
_cell.length_b   1.000
_cell.length_c   1.000
_cell.angle_alpha   90.00
_cell.angle_beta   90.00
_cell.angle_gamma   90.00
#
_symmetry.space_group_name_H-M   'P 1'
#
loop_
_entity.id
_entity.type
_entity.pdbx_description
1 polymer ?
#
loop_
_entity_poly.entity_id
_entity_poly.type
_entity_poly.pdbx_seq_one_letter_code
_entity_poly.pdbx_strand_id
1 'polypeptide(L)'
;MIHKFNANNKHKLDNEKRRELLPPEQTLINLDLQKGDVMADIGCGIGYFTIPASKIVGKNGKIFALDLSLEMLEDVNRKVQDNCISNIEIILTEENDLKLESNGVTFAFISFVLHEAYDIKKFLNEIKRIISPEGKIAIIEWEKIDSEFGPPIDQRLDRMDLVKALDTLGFINITTLDIGDNFYGVIAQK
;
A
#
# COMPACT_ATOMS: atom_id res chain seq x y z
N MET A 1 -2.14 21.80 4.89
CA MET A 1 -1.04 21.15 5.64
C MET A 1 -1.18 19.65 5.44
N ILE A 2 -0.09 18.96 5.12
CA ILE A 2 -0.07 17.50 4.99
C ILE A 2 -0.26 16.90 6.38
N HIS A 3 -1.16 15.92 6.53
CA HIS A 3 -1.50 15.28 7.79
C HIS A 3 -1.16 13.80 7.71
N LYS A 4 -0.49 13.28 8.76
CA LYS A 4 -0.27 11.84 8.93
C LYS A 4 -1.45 11.21 9.67
N PHE A 5 -1.81 9.97 9.34
CA PHE A 5 -2.86 9.26 10.05
C PHE A 5 -2.56 9.17 11.57
N ASN A 6 -3.53 9.57 12.40
CA ASN A 6 -3.41 9.48 13.85
C ASN A 6 -3.78 8.07 14.34
N ALA A 7 -2.85 7.37 14.98
CA ALA A 7 -3.03 5.99 15.44
C ALA A 7 -4.23 5.79 16.38
N ASN A 8 -4.64 6.82 17.15
CA ASN A 8 -5.86 6.76 17.97
C ASN A 8 -7.14 6.51 17.14
N ASN A 9 -7.11 6.78 15.83
CA ASN A 9 -8.21 6.56 14.92
C ASN A 9 -8.19 5.19 14.21
N LYS A 10 -7.29 4.27 14.59
CA LYS A 10 -7.12 2.98 13.91
C LYS A 10 -8.37 2.11 13.81
N HIS A 11 -9.36 2.32 14.68
CA HIS A 11 -10.70 1.70 14.58
C HIS A 11 -11.42 1.99 13.24
N LYS A 12 -11.02 3.06 12.54
CA LYS A 12 -11.55 3.39 11.20
C LYS A 12 -10.93 2.55 10.07
N LEU A 13 -9.77 1.93 10.32
CA LEU A 13 -9.01 1.20 9.30
C LEU A 13 -9.54 -0.20 9.03
N ASP A 14 -10.43 -0.72 9.88
CA ASP A 14 -11.09 -2.01 9.70
C ASP A 14 -12.51 -1.97 10.27
N ASN A 15 -13.50 -1.92 9.39
CA ASN A 15 -14.92 -1.94 9.72
C ASN A 15 -15.71 -2.57 8.55
N GLU A 16 -16.97 -2.93 8.79
CA GLU A 16 -17.84 -3.59 7.80
C GLU A 16 -17.93 -2.81 6.49
N LYS A 17 -18.17 -1.49 6.57
CA LYS A 17 -18.26 -0.63 5.40
C LYS A 17 -16.97 -0.63 4.57
N ARG A 18 -15.80 -0.62 5.20
CA ARG A 18 -14.51 -0.73 4.48
C ARG A 18 -14.37 -2.09 3.81
N ARG A 19 -14.78 -3.18 4.47
CA ARG A 19 -14.75 -4.53 3.90
C ARG A 19 -15.70 -4.70 2.71
N GLU A 20 -16.82 -4.00 2.72
CA GLU A 20 -17.75 -3.95 1.58
C GLU A 20 -17.17 -3.14 0.41
N LEU A 21 -16.65 -1.93 0.68
CA LEU A 21 -16.15 -1.02 -0.35
C LEU A 21 -14.78 -1.43 -0.90
N LEU A 22 -13.97 -2.11 -0.09
CA LEU A 22 -12.58 -2.41 -0.38
C LEU A 22 -12.20 -3.82 0.12
N PRO A 23 -12.87 -4.88 -0.35
CA PRO A 23 -12.62 -6.25 0.10
C PRO A 23 -11.16 -6.62 -0.19
N PRO A 24 -10.33 -6.91 0.84
CA PRO A 24 -8.89 -6.82 0.69
C PRO A 24 -8.31 -7.91 -0.22
N GLU A 25 -8.80 -9.15 -0.12
CA GLU A 25 -8.34 -10.25 -0.97
C GLU A 25 -8.64 -9.98 -2.45
N GLN A 26 -9.89 -9.63 -2.77
CA GLN A 26 -10.29 -9.36 -4.15
C GLN A 26 -9.57 -8.13 -4.71
N THR A 27 -9.38 -7.10 -3.89
CA THR A 27 -8.67 -5.88 -4.30
C THR A 27 -7.21 -6.17 -4.65
N LEU A 28 -6.50 -6.94 -3.82
CA LEU A 28 -5.11 -7.32 -4.09
C LEU A 28 -4.98 -8.19 -5.35
N ILE A 29 -5.91 -9.13 -5.57
CA ILE A 29 -5.95 -9.96 -6.78
C ILE A 29 -6.19 -9.10 -8.02
N ASN A 30 -7.13 -8.14 -7.96
CA ASN A 30 -7.39 -7.21 -9.06
C ASN A 30 -6.20 -6.27 -9.34
N LEU A 31 -5.38 -6.01 -8.33
CA LEU A 31 -4.12 -5.29 -8.44
C LEU A 31 -2.94 -6.18 -8.86
N ASP A 32 -3.23 -7.40 -9.28
CA ASP A 32 -2.28 -8.36 -9.85
C ASP A 32 -1.20 -8.82 -8.87
N LEU A 33 -1.55 -8.92 -7.57
CA LEU A 33 -0.74 -9.66 -6.59
C LEU A 33 -0.88 -11.17 -6.86
N GLN A 34 0.25 -11.86 -6.99
CA GLN A 34 0.29 -13.27 -7.38
C GLN A 34 0.94 -14.17 -6.33
N LYS A 35 0.69 -15.47 -6.48
CA LYS A 35 1.34 -16.50 -5.68
C LYS A 35 2.86 -16.46 -5.93
N GLY A 36 3.63 -16.47 -4.84
CA GLY A 36 5.09 -16.42 -4.88
C GLY A 36 5.69 -15.02 -4.90
N ASP A 37 4.86 -13.96 -4.94
CA ASP A 37 5.37 -12.60 -4.84
C ASP A 37 6.06 -12.33 -3.50
N VAL A 38 7.08 -11.47 -3.58
CA VAL A 38 7.70 -10.82 -2.43
C VAL A 38 7.15 -9.41 -2.39
N MET A 39 6.21 -9.16 -1.46
CA MET A 39 5.45 -7.92 -1.38
C MET A 39 5.99 -7.01 -0.28
N ALA A 40 6.11 -5.71 -0.55
CA ALA A 40 6.18 -4.68 0.50
C ALA A 40 4.81 -4.00 0.63
N ASP A 41 4.17 -4.11 1.79
CA ASP A 41 2.96 -3.36 2.15
C ASP A 41 3.39 -2.08 2.90
N ILE A 42 3.40 -0.95 2.18
CA ILE A 42 4.02 0.30 2.62
C ILE A 42 2.96 1.20 3.26
N GLY A 43 3.15 1.52 4.54
CA GLY A 43 2.12 2.13 5.39
C GLY A 43 1.01 1.14 5.69
N CYS A 44 1.38 -0.06 6.13
CA CYS A 44 0.46 -1.19 6.29
C CYS A 44 -0.63 -0.96 7.35
N GLY A 45 -0.46 0.03 8.22
CA GLY A 45 -1.35 0.31 9.35
C GLY A 45 -1.55 -0.92 10.21
N ILE A 46 -2.79 -1.21 10.57
CA ILE A 46 -3.15 -2.40 11.36
C ILE A 46 -3.12 -3.73 10.57
N GLY A 47 -2.58 -3.74 9.36
CA GLY A 47 -2.45 -4.94 8.53
C GLY A 47 -3.73 -5.35 7.80
N TYR A 48 -4.54 -4.37 7.37
CA TYR A 48 -5.80 -4.62 6.67
C TYR A 48 -5.60 -5.44 5.38
N PHE A 49 -4.56 -5.09 4.61
CA PHE A 49 -4.17 -5.81 3.40
C PHE A 49 -3.06 -6.84 3.64
N THR A 50 -2.13 -6.58 4.58
CA THR A 50 -1.01 -7.47 4.92
C THR A 50 -1.45 -8.90 5.21
N ILE A 51 -2.48 -9.06 6.06
CA ILE A 51 -2.91 -10.38 6.54
C ILE A 51 -3.55 -11.20 5.40
N PRO A 52 -4.48 -10.65 4.60
CA PRO A 52 -4.93 -11.26 3.35
C PRO A 52 -3.82 -11.57 2.35
N ALA A 53 -2.88 -10.65 2.13
CA ALA A 53 -1.78 -10.79 1.17
C ALA A 53 -0.92 -12.02 1.45
N SER A 54 -0.63 -12.31 2.73
CA SER A 54 0.10 -13.50 3.17
C SER A 54 -0.48 -14.80 2.62
N LYS A 55 -1.81 -14.91 2.56
CA LYS A 55 -2.50 -16.10 2.01
C LYS A 55 -2.38 -16.17 0.49
N ILE A 56 -2.50 -15.03 -0.20
CA ILE A 56 -2.44 -14.93 -1.68
C ILE A 56 -1.05 -15.34 -2.17
N VAL A 57 0.00 -14.72 -1.62
CA VAL A 57 1.39 -15.03 -2.02
C VAL A 57 1.78 -16.46 -1.62
N GLY A 58 1.18 -16.97 -0.55
CA GLY A 58 1.34 -18.33 -0.06
C GLY A 58 2.75 -18.62 0.49
N LYS A 59 3.02 -19.90 0.77
CA LYS A 59 4.23 -20.36 1.47
C LYS A 59 5.57 -20.05 0.77
N ASN A 60 5.55 -19.77 -0.53
CA ASN A 60 6.75 -19.45 -1.31
C ASN A 60 6.91 -17.94 -1.52
N GLY A 61 5.91 -17.15 -1.15
CA GLY A 61 5.99 -15.69 -1.15
C GLY A 61 6.29 -15.15 0.24
N LYS A 62 6.52 -13.85 0.32
CA LYS A 62 6.87 -13.15 1.56
C LYS A 62 6.25 -11.76 1.57
N ILE A 63 5.82 -11.29 2.73
CA ILE A 63 5.32 -9.94 2.92
C ILE A 63 6.24 -9.19 3.87
N PHE A 64 6.64 -7.98 3.51
CA PHE A 64 7.24 -7.00 4.39
C PHE A 64 6.16 -5.97 4.77
N ALA A 65 5.73 -5.96 6.03
CA ALA A 65 4.76 -5.02 6.56
C ALA A 65 5.52 -3.81 7.12
N LEU A 66 5.43 -2.67 6.42
CA LEU A 66 6.20 -1.47 6.71
C LEU A 66 5.29 -0.37 7.23
N ASP A 67 5.62 0.23 8.38
CA ASP A 67 4.91 1.40 8.89
C ASP A 67 5.88 2.31 9.69
N LEU A 68 5.49 3.56 9.91
CA LEU A 68 6.21 4.51 10.75
C LEU A 68 5.76 4.42 12.22
N SER A 69 4.59 3.84 12.46
CA SER A 69 3.98 3.74 13.79
C SER A 69 4.21 2.36 14.41
N LEU A 70 4.97 2.33 15.50
CA LEU A 70 5.16 1.11 16.28
C LEU A 70 3.81 0.54 16.76
N GLU A 71 2.85 1.40 17.12
CA GLU A 71 1.51 0.98 17.57
C GLU A 71 0.73 0.23 16.48
N MET A 72 0.86 0.66 15.22
CA MET A 72 0.25 -0.03 14.08
C MET A 72 0.87 -1.42 13.88
N LEU A 73 2.20 -1.49 13.96
CA LEU A 73 2.96 -2.73 13.82
C LEU A 73 2.69 -3.72 14.95
N GLU A 74 2.39 -3.25 16.16
CA GLU A 74 1.94 -4.11 17.26
C GLU A 74 0.61 -4.81 16.95
N ASP A 75 -0.33 -4.13 16.29
CA ASP A 75 -1.58 -4.74 15.84
C ASP A 75 -1.36 -5.76 14.72
N VAL A 76 -0.44 -5.49 13.78
CA VAL A 76 -0.02 -6.47 12.77
C VAL A 76 0.58 -7.71 13.46
N ASN A 77 1.50 -7.50 14.39
CA ASN A 77 2.16 -8.60 15.11
C ASN A 77 1.14 -9.46 15.85
N ARG A 78 0.16 -8.87 16.54
CA ARG A 78 -0.90 -9.62 17.21
C ARG A 78 -1.66 -10.50 16.23
N LYS A 79 -2.09 -9.95 15.09
CA LYS A 79 -2.79 -10.70 14.03
C LYS A 79 -1.91 -11.82 13.45
N VAL A 80 -0.61 -11.57 13.28
CA VAL A 80 0.35 -12.59 12.82
C VAL A 80 0.40 -13.76 13.80
N GLN A 81 0.52 -13.49 15.10
CA GLN A 81 0.55 -14.52 16.14
C GLN A 81 -0.78 -15.28 16.22
N ASP A 82 -1.91 -14.56 16.27
CA ASP A 82 -3.25 -15.15 16.40
C ASP A 82 -3.61 -16.08 15.22
N ASN A 83 -3.05 -15.83 14.04
CA ASN A 83 -3.30 -16.61 12.82
C ASN A 83 -2.13 -17.55 12.45
N CYS A 84 -1.11 -17.67 13.29
CA CYS A 84 0.09 -18.50 13.06
C CYS A 84 0.75 -18.24 11.69
N ILE A 85 0.84 -16.97 11.29
CA ILE A 85 1.38 -16.59 9.98
C ILE A 85 2.91 -16.54 10.06
N SER A 86 3.58 -17.18 9.11
CA SER A 86 5.05 -17.32 9.11
C SER A 86 5.79 -16.57 8.01
N ASN A 87 5.06 -16.01 7.03
CA ASN A 87 5.64 -15.34 5.86
C ASN A 87 5.47 -13.81 5.88
N ILE A 88 5.22 -13.22 7.05
CA ILE A 88 5.18 -11.77 7.26
C ILE A 88 6.39 -11.36 8.11
N GLU A 89 7.15 -10.38 7.62
CA GLU A 89 8.20 -9.68 8.36
C GLU A 89 7.74 -8.24 8.63
N ILE A 90 7.81 -7.82 9.88
CA ILE A 90 7.31 -6.52 10.34
C ILE A 90 8.51 -5.60 10.54
N ILE A 91 8.48 -4.42 9.91
CA ILE A 91 9.62 -3.49 9.91
C ILE A 91 9.12 -2.09 10.23
N LEU A 92 9.71 -1.50 11.28
CA LEU A 92 9.57 -0.08 11.57
C LEU A 92 10.46 0.70 10.61
N THR A 93 9.86 1.61 9.85
CA THR A 93 10.54 2.37 8.79
C THR A 93 10.62 3.86 9.11
N GLU A 94 11.31 4.59 8.25
CA GLU A 94 11.30 6.06 8.22
C GLU A 94 10.72 6.55 6.89
N GLU A 95 10.22 7.79 6.84
CA GLU A 95 9.45 8.34 5.70
C GLU A 95 10.07 8.07 4.32
N ASN A 96 11.40 8.14 4.20
CA ASN A 96 12.13 7.92 2.95
C ASN A 96 13.26 6.89 3.10
N ASP A 97 13.15 6.02 4.09
CA ASP A 97 14.05 4.88 4.27
C ASP A 97 13.20 3.67 4.70
N LEU A 98 12.88 2.84 3.71
CA LEU A 98 12.03 1.67 3.88
C LEU A 98 12.76 0.51 4.57
N LYS A 99 14.04 0.67 4.91
CA LYS A 99 14.90 -0.34 5.55
C LYS A 99 14.97 -1.67 4.78
N LEU A 100 14.68 -1.64 3.48
CA LEU A 100 14.79 -2.77 2.56
C LEU A 100 15.95 -2.58 1.59
N GLU A 101 16.55 -3.69 1.20
CA GLU A 101 17.60 -3.71 0.18
C GLU A 101 17.03 -3.31 -1.20
N SER A 102 17.90 -2.79 -2.06
CA SER A 102 17.53 -2.46 -3.44
C SER A 102 17.17 -3.74 -4.19
N ASN A 103 16.13 -3.69 -5.03
CA ASN A 103 15.63 -4.84 -5.79
C ASN A 103 15.19 -6.05 -4.92
N GLY A 104 14.81 -5.81 -3.66
CA GLY A 104 14.42 -6.85 -2.71
C GLY A 104 12.98 -7.34 -2.81
N VAL A 105 12.10 -6.65 -3.54
CA VAL A 105 10.67 -7.02 -3.65
C VAL A 105 10.19 -7.09 -5.09
N THR A 106 9.27 -8.01 -5.39
CA THR A 106 8.65 -8.12 -6.73
C THR A 106 7.37 -7.29 -6.83
N PHE A 107 6.77 -6.92 -5.70
CA PHE A 107 5.51 -6.17 -5.65
C PHE A 107 5.55 -5.12 -4.51
N ALA A 108 5.51 -3.84 -4.82
CA ALA A 108 5.30 -2.79 -3.83
C ALA A 108 3.84 -2.37 -3.82
N PHE A 109 3.21 -2.36 -2.65
CA PHE A 109 1.82 -1.99 -2.49
C PHE A 109 1.69 -0.80 -1.55
N ILE A 110 0.89 0.18 -1.96
CA ILE A 110 0.59 1.37 -1.17
C ILE A 110 -0.92 1.60 -1.19
N SER A 111 -1.55 1.77 -0.03
CA SER A 111 -2.99 2.03 0.05
C SER A 111 -3.26 3.23 0.95
N PHE A 112 -3.68 4.36 0.37
CA PHE A 112 -4.04 5.60 1.08
C PHE A 112 -2.90 6.19 1.91
N VAL A 113 -1.69 6.23 1.34
CA VAL A 113 -0.48 6.74 2.02
C VAL A 113 0.20 7.84 1.22
N LEU A 114 0.15 7.82 -0.12
CA LEU A 114 0.91 8.78 -0.94
C LEU A 114 0.43 10.21 -0.72
N HIS A 115 -0.87 10.41 -0.49
CA HIS A 115 -1.41 11.72 -0.16
C HIS A 115 -0.92 12.28 1.19
N GLU A 116 -0.37 11.44 2.07
CA GLU A 116 0.24 11.85 3.33
C GLU A 116 1.75 12.11 3.21
N ALA A 117 2.37 11.81 2.05
CA ALA A 117 3.81 11.95 1.87
C ALA A 117 4.23 13.41 1.72
N TYR A 118 5.27 13.83 2.46
CA TYR A 118 5.78 15.20 2.36
C TYR A 118 6.40 15.54 0.99
N ASP A 119 7.07 14.56 0.40
CA ASP A 119 7.68 14.64 -0.93
C ASP A 119 7.39 13.34 -1.67
N ILE A 120 6.29 13.34 -2.42
CA ILE A 120 5.83 12.19 -3.21
C ILE A 120 6.91 11.70 -4.17
N LYS A 121 7.68 12.61 -4.79
CA LYS A 121 8.71 12.23 -5.76
C LYS A 121 9.85 11.50 -5.07
N LYS A 122 10.33 12.01 -3.93
CA LYS A 122 11.38 11.35 -3.15
C LYS A 122 10.91 9.98 -2.65
N PHE A 123 9.69 9.91 -2.15
CA PHE A 123 9.11 8.67 -1.65
C PHE A 123 8.94 7.61 -2.74
N LEU A 124 8.38 8.00 -3.91
CA LEU A 124 8.27 7.10 -5.07
C LEU A 124 9.63 6.62 -5.60
N ASN A 125 10.69 7.44 -5.51
CA ASN A 125 12.04 7.00 -5.86
C ASN A 125 12.57 5.93 -4.90
N GLU A 126 12.32 6.09 -3.60
CA GLU A 126 12.70 5.08 -2.60
C GLU A 126 11.92 3.77 -2.81
N ILE A 127 10.63 3.85 -3.12
CA ILE A 127 9.82 2.69 -3.49
C ILE A 127 10.37 2.03 -4.76
N LYS A 128 10.68 2.82 -5.80
CA LYS A 128 11.30 2.31 -7.03
C LYS A 128 12.64 1.63 -6.75
N ARG A 129 13.45 2.10 -5.79
CA ARG A 129 14.73 1.48 -5.41
C ARG A 129 14.56 0.05 -4.93
N ILE A 130 13.57 -0.22 -4.08
CA ILE A 130 13.37 -1.55 -3.47
C ILE A 130 12.73 -2.57 -4.43
N ILE A 131 11.97 -2.10 -5.43
CA ILE A 131 11.34 -3.00 -6.42
C ILE A 131 12.42 -3.63 -7.32
N SER A 132 12.35 -4.92 -7.59
CA SER A 132 13.24 -5.63 -8.51
C SER A 132 13.04 -5.20 -9.96
N PRO A 133 14.00 -5.42 -10.88
CA PRO A 133 13.73 -5.34 -12.31
C PRO A 133 12.49 -6.17 -12.66
N GLU A 134 11.64 -5.65 -13.54
CA GLU A 134 10.34 -6.23 -13.93
C GLU A 134 9.29 -6.31 -12.81
N GLY A 135 9.63 -5.92 -11.58
CA GLY A 135 8.69 -5.87 -10.45
C GLY A 135 7.67 -4.74 -10.61
N LYS A 136 6.61 -4.79 -9.80
CA LYS A 136 5.45 -3.91 -9.93
C LYS A 136 5.28 -3.02 -8.71
N ILE A 137 4.64 -1.89 -8.94
CA ILE A 137 4.04 -1.04 -7.93
C ILE A 137 2.52 -1.04 -8.13
N ALA A 138 1.77 -1.21 -7.06
CA ALA A 138 0.32 -1.09 -7.03
C ALA A 138 -0.07 -0.06 -5.96
N ILE A 139 -0.89 0.91 -6.35
CA ILE A 139 -1.30 2.03 -5.50
C ILE A 139 -2.81 2.11 -5.47
N ILE A 140 -3.39 2.30 -4.29
CA ILE A 140 -4.79 2.66 -4.10
C ILE A 140 -4.85 4.05 -3.46
N GLU A 141 -5.64 4.94 -4.06
CA GLU A 141 -5.88 6.28 -3.54
C GLU A 141 -7.36 6.68 -3.65
N TRP A 142 -7.72 7.73 -2.92
CA TRP A 142 -9.07 8.30 -2.98
C TRP A 142 -9.31 9.04 -4.28
N GLU A 143 -10.47 8.82 -4.89
CA GLU A 143 -10.91 9.64 -6.00
C GLU A 143 -11.04 11.10 -5.61
N LYS A 144 -10.63 12.00 -6.50
CA LYS A 144 -10.67 13.45 -6.26
C LYS A 144 -12.05 14.04 -6.56
N ILE A 145 -13.06 13.42 -5.98
CA ILE A 145 -14.46 13.80 -6.04
C ILE A 145 -14.92 14.23 -4.64
N ASP A 146 -16.00 15.00 -4.58
CA ASP A 146 -16.63 15.32 -3.30
C ASP A 146 -17.29 14.05 -2.74
N SER A 147 -17.03 13.73 -1.48
CA SER A 147 -17.57 12.53 -0.84
C SER A 147 -17.71 12.71 0.67
N GLU A 148 -18.73 12.06 1.25
CA GLU A 148 -19.01 12.11 2.69
C GLU A 148 -17.91 11.47 3.56
N PHE A 149 -17.06 10.63 2.97
CA PHE A 149 -16.01 9.86 3.65
C PHE A 149 -14.65 10.09 2.98
N GLY A 150 -13.59 9.90 3.76
CA GLY A 150 -12.20 10.07 3.32
C GLY A 150 -11.58 11.40 3.72
N PRO A 151 -10.34 11.66 3.29
CA PRO A 151 -9.67 12.93 3.55
C PRO A 151 -10.35 14.07 2.76
N PRO A 152 -10.15 15.33 3.20
CA PRO A 152 -10.56 16.50 2.43
C PRO A 152 -10.07 16.46 0.98
N ILE A 153 -10.88 16.94 0.03
CA ILE A 153 -10.62 16.83 -1.41
C ILE A 153 -9.29 17.49 -1.84
N ASP A 154 -8.87 18.55 -1.15
CA ASP A 154 -7.62 19.26 -1.41
C ASP A 154 -6.38 18.47 -0.99
N GLN A 155 -6.55 17.47 -0.12
CA GLN A 155 -5.51 16.53 0.26
C GLN A 155 -5.45 15.32 -0.68
N ARG A 156 -6.45 15.09 -1.53
CA ARG A 156 -6.48 13.93 -2.43
C ARG A 156 -5.54 14.10 -3.62
N LEU A 157 -4.89 13.00 -3.97
CA LEU A 157 -4.01 12.90 -5.13
C LEU A 157 -4.84 12.60 -6.38
N ASP A 158 -4.72 13.45 -7.41
CA ASP A 158 -5.39 13.24 -8.69
C ASP A 158 -4.78 12.03 -9.43
N ARG A 159 -5.65 11.21 -10.02
CA ARG A 159 -5.27 9.97 -10.72
C ARG A 159 -4.27 10.25 -11.86
N MET A 160 -4.52 11.30 -12.66
CA MET A 160 -3.66 11.62 -13.81
C MET A 160 -2.34 12.21 -13.38
N ASP A 161 -2.31 12.95 -12.27
CA ASP A 161 -1.07 13.47 -11.71
C ASP A 161 -0.19 12.33 -11.16
N LEU A 162 -0.79 11.32 -10.51
CA LEU A 162 -0.04 10.13 -10.10
C LEU A 162 0.52 9.36 -11.30
N VAL A 163 -0.28 9.13 -12.35
CA VAL A 163 0.18 8.46 -13.58
C VAL A 163 1.36 9.19 -14.19
N LYS A 164 1.29 10.52 -14.33
CA LYS A 164 2.41 11.33 -14.86
C LYS A 164 3.65 11.25 -13.97
N ALA A 165 3.48 11.22 -12.65
CA ALA A 165 4.60 11.10 -11.72
C ALA A 165 5.32 9.76 -11.87
N LEU A 166 4.57 8.65 -12.00
CA LEU A 166 5.14 7.32 -12.25
C LEU A 166 5.85 7.26 -13.61
N ASP A 167 5.23 7.78 -14.67
CA ASP A 167 5.82 7.85 -16.02
C ASP A 167 7.14 8.65 -16.01
N THR A 168 7.16 9.80 -15.34
CA THR A 168 8.37 10.64 -15.21
C THR A 168 9.50 9.92 -14.46
N LEU A 169 9.17 9.01 -13.54
CA LEU A 169 10.13 8.16 -12.84
C LEU A 169 10.55 6.92 -13.65
N GLY A 170 10.04 6.78 -14.88
CA GLY A 170 10.35 5.71 -15.81
C GLY A 170 9.68 4.40 -15.46
N PHE A 171 8.55 4.41 -14.75
CA PHE A 171 7.69 3.23 -14.69
C PHE A 171 6.99 3.06 -16.05
N ILE A 172 6.76 1.82 -16.47
CA ILE A 172 6.13 1.46 -17.73
C ILE A 172 4.86 0.63 -17.49
N ASN A 173 4.11 0.33 -18.55
CA ASN A 173 2.88 -0.48 -18.49
C ASN A 173 1.89 0.03 -17.43
N ILE A 174 1.76 1.36 -17.31
CA ILE A 174 0.90 1.99 -16.30
C ILE A 174 -0.56 1.75 -16.67
N THR A 175 -1.28 1.07 -15.79
CA THR A 175 -2.72 0.82 -15.92
C THR A 175 -3.46 1.43 -14.74
N THR A 176 -4.66 1.92 -14.99
CA THR A 176 -5.56 2.42 -13.95
C THR A 176 -6.82 1.58 -13.91
N LEU A 177 -7.40 1.43 -12.73
CA LEU A 177 -8.64 0.71 -12.52
C LEU A 177 -9.51 1.47 -11.52
N ASP A 178 -10.82 1.36 -11.71
CA ASP A 178 -11.79 1.90 -10.76
C ASP A 178 -11.96 0.87 -9.63
N ILE A 179 -11.96 1.34 -8.38
CA ILE A 179 -12.18 0.51 -7.20
C ILE A 179 -13.42 1.05 -6.49
N GLY A 180 -14.58 0.56 -6.94
CA GLY A 180 -15.87 1.16 -6.61
C GLY A 180 -15.96 2.61 -7.08
N ASP A 181 -16.82 3.40 -6.43
CA ASP A 181 -17.06 4.79 -6.82
C ASP A 181 -16.12 5.81 -6.16
N ASN A 182 -15.35 5.40 -5.15
CA ASN A 182 -14.62 6.31 -4.27
C ASN A 182 -13.10 6.20 -4.35
N PHE A 183 -12.59 5.17 -5.02
CA PHE A 183 -11.17 4.87 -5.05
C PHE A 183 -10.72 4.53 -6.46
N TYR A 184 -9.44 4.73 -6.71
CA TYR A 184 -8.79 4.22 -7.90
C TYR A 184 -7.56 3.42 -7.54
N GLY A 185 -7.25 2.47 -8.41
CA GLY A 185 -6.01 1.72 -8.42
C GLY A 185 -5.11 2.18 -9.56
N VAL A 186 -3.79 2.14 -9.35
CA VAL A 186 -2.78 2.26 -10.39
C VAL A 186 -1.81 1.10 -10.24
N ILE A 187 -1.52 0.39 -11.34
CA ILE A 187 -0.48 -0.63 -11.41
C ILE A 187 0.55 -0.18 -12.43
N ALA A 188 1.84 -0.27 -12.10
CA ALA A 188 2.92 0.03 -13.02
C ALA A 188 4.12 -0.90 -12.81
N GLN A 189 4.95 -1.05 -13.83
CA GLN A 189 6.14 -1.89 -13.80
C GLN A 189 7.41 -1.04 -13.74
N LYS A 190 8.40 -1.43 -12.92
CA LYS A 190 9.65 -0.68 -12.72
C LYS A 190 10.52 -0.60 -13.97
#